data_AF-A0A832ZIH8-F1
#
_entry.id   AF-A0A832ZIH8-F1
#
_cell.length_a   1.000
_cell.length_b   1.000
_cell.length_c   1.000
_cell.angle_alpha   90.00
_cell.angle_beta   90.00
_cell.angle_gamma   90.00
#
_symmetry.space_group_name_H-M   'P 1'
#
loop_
_entity.id
_entity.type
_entity.pdbx_description
1 polymer ?
#
loop_
_entity_poly.entity_id
_entity_poly.type
_entity_poly.pdbx_seq_one_letter_code
_entity_poly.pdbx_strand_id
1 'polypeptide(L)'
;MKVLFLHTDFIKVFPKQKAIKLAEQDPKELDVKDALVAFVSVEERDKISLAKELVKNIKDVATRVGVNRIVLYPYVHLTNKPAKPEIAYRLILESEQLLKREGFEVYRAPFGWYKVLEMKVKGHPLSELSRIIREKTDIKENLESFLKEHGLKYEISEEEGKIIVYTNVPEEKERKKSNYNKIFLILYPNGKEYMILGEENNKLKVVDFKKIKDRYRDVNRIVYDKIEVNKEDIEYLDKSTFNKDFVKLLDKEALGKPFKDVNRNPIRETMERFGFEWENLSDYGHMRYKPYAALLVDLISEYAIKIATGLNFPVYIIKGTNMFDLEKGPVAAHVKLYGDRLYELKTDKSKFVLRYAACFQQFAIAKDLIVSYKDLPFGMLEIADSYRFEQPGETLLGFRLRKFWMPDLHVFCKNLEEASKYFYYMHKVIMEEM
;
A
#
# COMPACT_ATOMS: atom_id res chain seq x y z
N MET A 1 4.20 -20.73 8.78
CA MET A 1 3.47 -21.82 8.10
C MET A 1 2.36 -21.28 7.22
N LYS A 2 2.00 -22.03 6.18
CA LYS A 2 0.82 -21.76 5.34
C LYS A 2 -0.16 -22.90 5.48
N VAL A 3 -1.45 -22.55 5.51
CA VAL A 3 -2.53 -23.53 5.66
C VAL A 3 -3.63 -23.23 4.66
N LEU A 4 -4.04 -24.26 3.92
CA LEU A 4 -5.24 -24.24 3.09
C LEU A 4 -6.30 -25.10 3.78
N PHE A 5 -7.47 -24.51 4.01
CA PHE A 5 -8.64 -25.13 4.60
C PHE A 5 -9.65 -25.45 3.51
N LEU A 6 -10.02 -26.72 3.41
CA LEU A 6 -11.07 -27.19 2.51
C LEU A 6 -12.16 -27.88 3.34
N HIS A 7 -13.39 -27.38 3.26
CA HIS A 7 -14.55 -28.05 3.83
C HIS A 7 -15.06 -29.09 2.84
N THR A 8 -14.99 -30.37 3.21
CA THR A 8 -15.19 -31.49 2.29
C THR A 8 -16.36 -32.38 2.71
N ASP A 9 -17.08 -32.92 1.72
CA ASP A 9 -18.04 -34.02 1.94
C ASP A 9 -17.31 -35.30 2.34
N PHE A 10 -16.15 -35.57 1.73
CA PHE A 10 -15.26 -36.65 2.11
C PHE A 10 -13.82 -36.38 1.68
N ILE A 11 -12.88 -37.05 2.35
CA ILE A 11 -11.48 -37.15 1.97
C ILE A 11 -10.98 -38.58 2.18
N LYS A 12 -10.28 -39.12 1.17
CA LYS A 12 -9.58 -40.39 1.22
C LYS A 12 -8.10 -40.22 0.92
N VAL A 13 -7.27 -40.92 1.67
CA VAL A 13 -5.81 -40.85 1.54
C VAL A 13 -5.23 -42.25 1.54
N PHE A 14 -4.52 -42.57 0.45
CA PHE A 14 -3.88 -43.88 0.28
C PHE A 14 -2.36 -43.71 0.19
N PRO A 15 -1.58 -44.09 1.22
CA PRO A 15 -0.12 -44.07 1.16
C PRO A 15 0.37 -45.09 0.12
N LYS A 16 1.36 -44.71 -0.70
CA LYS A 16 1.92 -45.56 -1.77
C LYS A 16 3.37 -45.92 -1.55
N GLN A 17 4.22 -44.91 -1.40
CA GLN A 17 5.67 -45.10 -1.29
C GLN A 17 6.27 -44.15 -0.26
N LYS A 18 7.28 -44.61 0.49
CA LYS A 18 8.09 -43.76 1.37
C LYS A 18 8.79 -42.69 0.53
N ALA A 19 8.56 -41.43 0.86
CA ALA A 19 9.19 -40.28 0.22
C ALA A 19 10.46 -39.83 0.97
N ILE A 20 10.58 -40.14 2.27
CA ILE A 20 11.70 -39.75 3.12
C ILE A 20 12.10 -40.86 4.11
N LYS A 21 13.32 -40.80 4.64
CA LYS A 21 13.82 -41.75 5.64
C LYS A 21 13.02 -41.70 6.96
N LEU A 22 12.56 -40.51 7.35
CA LEU A 22 11.73 -40.27 8.54
C LEU A 22 10.23 -40.54 8.30
N ALA A 23 9.88 -41.23 7.21
CA ALA A 23 8.49 -41.58 6.94
C ALA A 23 7.96 -42.46 8.07
N GLU A 24 6.70 -42.26 8.43
CA GLU A 24 6.07 -43.08 9.45
C GLU A 24 6.12 -44.57 9.09
N GLN A 25 6.35 -45.40 10.09
CA GLN A 25 6.21 -46.84 9.94
C GLN A 25 4.72 -47.18 9.94
N ASP A 26 4.32 -48.10 9.06
CA ASP A 26 2.95 -48.61 8.93
C ASP A 26 1.89 -47.51 8.66
N PRO A 27 1.96 -46.82 7.49
CA PRO A 27 1.04 -45.75 7.18
C PRO A 27 -0.38 -46.31 6.99
N LYS A 28 -1.36 -45.69 7.65
CA LYS A 28 -2.77 -46.08 7.52
C LYS A 28 -3.45 -45.33 6.38
N GLU A 29 -4.34 -46.03 5.69
CA GLU A 29 -5.32 -45.39 4.82
C GLU A 29 -6.30 -44.56 5.66
N LEU A 30 -6.80 -43.48 5.06
CA LEU A 30 -7.83 -42.64 5.67
C LEU A 30 -9.04 -42.59 4.76
N ASP A 31 -10.22 -42.66 5.37
CA ASP A 31 -11.51 -42.33 4.76
C ASP A 31 -12.33 -41.57 5.81
N VAL A 32 -12.50 -40.27 5.60
CA VAL A 32 -13.17 -39.38 6.55
C VAL A 32 -14.27 -38.63 5.82
N LYS A 33 -15.48 -38.70 6.35
CA LYS A 33 -16.65 -37.96 5.85
C LYS A 33 -16.86 -36.67 6.62
N ASP A 34 -17.33 -35.64 5.94
CA ASP A 34 -17.73 -34.34 6.48
C ASP A 34 -16.67 -33.74 7.40
N ALA A 35 -15.62 -33.19 6.79
CA ALA A 35 -14.44 -32.76 7.52
C ALA A 35 -13.85 -31.46 6.98
N LEU A 36 -13.23 -30.70 7.90
CA LEU A 36 -12.34 -29.61 7.56
C LEU A 36 -10.94 -30.17 7.36
N VAL A 37 -10.47 -30.17 6.12
CA VAL A 37 -9.13 -30.59 5.77
C VAL A 37 -8.21 -29.39 5.86
N ALA A 38 -7.21 -29.46 6.74
CA ALA A 38 -6.14 -28.47 6.85
C ALA A 38 -4.90 -29.02 6.15
N PHE A 39 -4.63 -28.53 4.94
CA PHE A 39 -3.36 -28.77 4.24
C PHE A 39 -2.29 -27.87 4.87
N VAL A 40 -1.41 -28.46 5.68
CA VAL A 40 -0.41 -27.73 6.46
C VAL A 40 0.95 -27.82 5.78
N SER A 41 1.48 -26.66 5.38
CA SER A 41 2.86 -26.48 4.96
C SER A 41 3.66 -25.81 6.07
N VAL A 42 4.55 -26.57 6.71
CA VAL A 42 5.49 -26.07 7.72
C VAL A 42 6.73 -25.53 7.00
N GLU A 43 7.07 -24.28 7.27
CA GLU A 43 8.20 -23.55 6.67
C GLU A 43 9.42 -23.60 7.59
N GLU A 44 10.63 -23.45 7.02
CA GLU A 44 11.92 -23.58 7.74
C GLU A 44 12.01 -22.81 9.06
N ARG A 45 11.38 -21.64 9.13
CA ARG A 45 11.33 -20.75 10.30
C ARG A 45 10.36 -21.19 11.40
N ASP A 46 9.47 -22.13 11.13
CA ASP A 46 8.37 -22.46 12.05
C ASP A 46 8.86 -23.37 13.20
N LYS A 47 8.51 -23.00 14.43
CA LYS A 47 8.79 -23.80 15.63
C LYS A 47 7.58 -24.61 16.08
N ILE A 48 7.81 -25.62 16.90
CA ILE A 48 6.75 -26.52 17.43
C ILE A 48 5.69 -25.74 18.23
N SER A 49 6.08 -24.66 18.92
CA SER A 49 5.19 -23.75 19.64
C SER A 49 4.08 -23.15 18.78
N LEU A 50 4.29 -23.07 17.46
CA LEU A 50 3.31 -22.58 16.50
C LEU A 50 2.06 -23.47 16.37
N ALA A 51 2.13 -24.72 16.86
CA ALA A 51 1.00 -25.63 16.93
C ALA A 51 -0.23 -25.01 17.64
N LYS A 52 -0.02 -24.20 18.69
CA LYS A 52 -1.11 -23.52 19.41
C LYS A 52 -1.88 -22.53 18.53
N GLU A 53 -1.16 -21.74 17.72
CA GLU A 53 -1.80 -20.79 16.82
C GLU A 53 -2.47 -21.50 15.62
N LEU A 54 -1.89 -22.61 15.16
CA LEU A 54 -2.51 -23.48 14.16
C LEU A 54 -3.85 -24.02 14.66
N VAL A 55 -3.89 -24.58 15.87
CA VAL A 55 -5.12 -25.09 16.51
C VAL A 55 -6.16 -23.99 16.63
N LYS A 56 -5.77 -22.79 17.04
CA LYS A 56 -6.69 -21.64 17.14
C LYS A 56 -7.34 -21.28 15.80
N ASN A 57 -6.56 -21.26 14.72
CA ASN A 57 -7.07 -20.96 13.38
C ASN A 57 -7.97 -22.09 12.85
N ILE A 58 -7.60 -23.34 13.09
CA ILE A 58 -8.44 -24.51 12.75
C ILE A 58 -9.77 -24.42 13.49
N LYS A 59 -9.76 -24.12 14.79
CA LYS A 59 -10.96 -23.97 15.62
C LYS A 59 -11.88 -22.85 15.10
N ASP A 60 -11.32 -21.69 14.76
CA ASP A 60 -12.08 -20.57 14.17
C ASP A 60 -12.81 -21.00 12.91
N VAL A 61 -12.10 -21.62 11.96
CA VAL A 61 -12.68 -22.05 10.68
C VAL A 61 -13.71 -23.17 10.90
N ALA A 62 -13.37 -24.19 11.68
CA ALA A 62 -14.24 -25.34 11.96
C ALA A 62 -15.57 -24.91 12.60
N THR A 63 -15.52 -23.96 13.54
CA THR A 63 -16.72 -23.40 14.19
C THR A 63 -17.59 -22.66 13.18
N ARG A 64 -16.99 -21.88 12.27
CA ARG A 64 -17.72 -21.10 11.26
C ARG A 64 -18.40 -21.98 10.20
N VAL A 65 -17.81 -23.12 9.87
CA VAL A 65 -18.40 -24.06 8.90
C VAL A 65 -19.22 -25.18 9.56
N GLY A 66 -19.25 -25.23 10.90
CA GLY A 66 -20.07 -26.15 11.67
C GLY A 66 -19.62 -27.60 11.64
N VAL A 67 -18.31 -27.87 11.56
CA VAL A 67 -17.77 -29.24 11.44
C VAL A 67 -16.91 -29.64 12.66
N ASN A 68 -17.01 -30.90 13.08
CA ASN A 68 -16.25 -31.44 14.22
C ASN A 68 -15.05 -32.31 13.83
N ARG A 69 -15.03 -32.83 12.59
CA ARG A 69 -13.92 -33.66 12.09
C ARG A 69 -12.86 -32.81 11.42
N ILE A 70 -11.62 -32.97 11.86
CA ILE A 70 -10.46 -32.26 11.32
C ILE A 70 -9.51 -33.27 10.70
N VAL A 71 -9.07 -33.02 9.48
CA VAL A 71 -7.99 -33.79 8.84
C VAL A 71 -6.75 -32.91 8.71
N LEU A 72 -5.70 -33.23 9.46
CA LEU A 72 -4.38 -32.63 9.29
C LEU A 72 -3.66 -33.33 8.14
N TYR A 73 -3.47 -32.62 7.02
CA TYR A 73 -2.78 -33.15 5.86
C TYR A 73 -1.40 -32.49 5.71
N PRO A 74 -0.28 -33.21 5.95
CA PRO A 74 1.05 -32.68 5.68
C PRO A 74 1.21 -32.43 4.18
N TYR A 75 1.34 -31.17 3.78
CA TYR A 75 1.38 -30.77 2.38
C TYR A 75 2.52 -29.78 2.17
N VAL A 76 3.63 -30.21 1.58
CA VAL A 76 4.81 -29.34 1.44
C VAL A 76 4.65 -28.28 0.35
N HIS A 77 3.70 -28.46 -0.57
CA HIS A 77 3.63 -27.73 -1.84
C HIS A 77 3.05 -26.30 -1.76
N LEU A 78 2.55 -25.81 -0.61
CA LEU A 78 2.14 -24.39 -0.50
C LEU A 78 3.32 -23.46 -0.22
N THR A 79 4.50 -24.01 0.11
CA THR A 79 5.71 -23.24 0.40
C THR A 79 6.87 -23.62 -0.52
N ASN A 80 7.73 -22.65 -0.77
CA ASN A 80 9.01 -22.83 -1.45
C ASN A 80 10.18 -22.96 -0.46
N LYS A 81 9.93 -22.92 0.86
CA LYS A 81 10.95 -23.01 1.92
C LYS A 81 10.50 -23.96 3.04
N PRO A 82 10.44 -25.28 2.77
CA PRO A 82 9.88 -26.25 3.71
C PRO A 82 10.81 -26.50 4.92
N ALA A 83 10.22 -26.77 6.08
CA ALA A 83 10.96 -27.17 7.27
C ALA A 83 11.60 -28.55 7.13
N LYS A 84 12.61 -28.81 7.98
CA LYS A 84 13.16 -30.16 8.15
C LYS A 84 12.04 -31.14 8.51
N PRO A 85 12.02 -32.36 7.94
CA PRO A 85 10.94 -33.33 8.18
C PRO A 85 10.66 -33.60 9.65
N GLU A 86 11.68 -33.60 10.51
CA GLU A 86 11.55 -33.83 11.95
C GLU A 86 10.71 -32.74 12.64
N ILE A 87 10.91 -31.47 12.25
CA ILE A 87 10.19 -30.33 12.81
C ILE A 87 8.74 -30.35 12.33
N ALA A 88 8.54 -30.52 11.03
CA ALA A 88 7.21 -30.59 10.44
C ALA A 88 6.39 -31.75 11.04
N TYR A 89 7.01 -32.91 11.20
CA TYR A 89 6.37 -34.07 11.82
C TYR A 89 5.96 -33.79 13.27
N ARG A 90 6.89 -33.28 14.10
CA ARG A 90 6.61 -32.96 15.50
C ARG A 90 5.53 -31.89 15.66
N LEU A 91 5.54 -30.85 14.82
CA LEU A 91 4.54 -29.79 14.87
C LEU A 91 3.13 -30.32 14.56
N ILE A 92 3.02 -31.18 13.55
CA ILE A 92 1.73 -31.78 13.17
C ILE A 92 1.24 -32.72 14.29
N LEU A 93 2.13 -33.51 14.90
CA LEU A 93 1.78 -34.35 16.06
C LEU A 93 1.31 -33.51 17.26
N GLU A 94 2.00 -32.42 17.58
CA GLU A 94 1.59 -31.52 18.66
C GLU A 94 0.23 -30.89 18.38
N SER A 95 -0.01 -30.47 17.13
CA SER A 95 -1.29 -29.89 16.70
C SER A 95 -2.43 -30.90 16.79
N GLU A 96 -2.17 -32.17 16.44
CA GLU A 96 -3.12 -33.27 16.60
C GLU A 96 -3.53 -33.44 18.06
N GLN A 97 -2.56 -33.48 18.98
CA GLN A 97 -2.83 -33.64 20.42
C GLN A 97 -3.64 -32.46 20.99
N LEU A 98 -3.28 -31.24 20.61
CA LEU A 98 -3.97 -30.03 21.06
C LEU A 98 -5.41 -29.96 20.55
N LEU A 99 -5.66 -30.30 19.27
CA LEU A 99 -7.01 -30.34 18.71
C LEU A 99 -7.89 -31.41 19.38
N LYS A 100 -7.33 -32.59 19.70
CA LYS A 100 -8.05 -33.63 20.45
C LYS A 100 -8.43 -33.16 21.86
N ARG A 101 -7.55 -32.40 22.54
CA ARG A 101 -7.85 -31.79 23.85
C ARG A 101 -8.97 -30.76 23.78
N GLU A 102 -9.11 -30.08 22.64
CA GLU A 102 -10.20 -29.12 22.37
C GLU A 102 -11.52 -29.81 21.98
N GLY A 103 -11.57 -31.14 21.92
CA GLY A 103 -12.79 -31.92 21.67
C GLY A 103 -13.05 -32.30 20.21
N PHE A 104 -12.14 -31.98 19.29
CA PHE A 104 -12.29 -32.33 17.87
C PHE A 104 -11.98 -33.80 17.60
N GLU A 105 -12.64 -34.36 16.58
CA GLU A 105 -12.32 -35.68 16.03
C GLU A 105 -11.20 -35.52 14.97
N VAL A 106 -9.95 -35.83 15.34
CA VAL A 106 -8.78 -35.49 14.52
C VAL A 106 -8.18 -36.71 13.83
N TYR A 107 -7.99 -36.57 12.52
CA TYR A 107 -7.31 -37.51 11.65
C TYR A 107 -6.07 -36.87 11.05
N ARG A 108 -5.06 -37.68 10.70
CA ARG A 108 -3.80 -37.18 10.14
C ARG A 108 -3.32 -38.04 9.00
N ALA A 109 -3.07 -37.43 7.84
CA ALA A 109 -2.51 -38.13 6.69
C ALA A 109 -1.07 -38.60 6.97
N PRO A 110 -0.67 -39.81 6.49
CA PRO A 110 0.67 -40.35 6.74
C PRO A 110 1.79 -39.39 6.35
N PHE A 111 2.67 -39.10 7.29
CA PHE A 111 3.79 -38.17 7.11
C PHE A 111 4.95 -38.85 6.38
N GLY A 112 5.52 -38.17 5.39
CA GLY A 112 6.68 -38.66 4.65
C GLY A 112 6.37 -39.72 3.58
N TRP A 113 5.12 -39.86 3.16
CA TRP A 113 4.69 -40.77 2.10
C TRP A 113 4.16 -40.02 0.88
N TYR A 114 4.44 -40.53 -0.32
CA TYR A 114 3.63 -40.24 -1.50
C TYR A 114 2.24 -40.85 -1.31
N LYS A 115 1.20 -40.08 -1.62
CA LYS A 115 -0.19 -40.40 -1.30
C LYS A 115 -1.06 -40.16 -2.52
N VAL A 116 -2.02 -41.05 -2.75
CA VAL A 116 -3.19 -40.74 -3.58
C VAL A 116 -4.18 -39.99 -2.69
N LEU A 117 -4.68 -38.87 -3.20
CA LEU A 117 -5.64 -38.00 -2.53
C LEU A 117 -6.92 -37.96 -3.37
N GLU A 118 -8.03 -38.34 -2.77
CA GLU A 118 -9.37 -38.19 -3.36
C GLU A 118 -10.22 -37.37 -2.37
N MET A 119 -10.87 -36.31 -2.83
CA MET A 119 -11.74 -35.49 -1.98
C MET A 119 -12.81 -34.78 -2.79
N LYS A 120 -13.92 -34.44 -2.13
CA LYS A 120 -15.00 -33.62 -2.70
C LYS A 120 -15.22 -32.40 -1.82
N VAL A 121 -14.84 -31.22 -2.32
CA VAL A 121 -15.00 -29.93 -1.62
C VAL A 121 -16.44 -29.44 -1.77
N LYS A 122 -17.02 -28.89 -0.70
CA LYS A 122 -18.37 -28.31 -0.72
C LYS A 122 -18.38 -26.96 -1.46
N GLY A 123 -19.54 -26.53 -1.97
CA GLY A 123 -19.67 -25.28 -2.75
C GLY A 123 -20.33 -24.13 -1.99
N HIS A 124 -19.66 -23.55 -0.99
CA HIS A 124 -20.16 -22.38 -0.24
C HIS A 124 -19.03 -21.37 0.02
N PRO A 125 -19.29 -20.07 0.29
CA PRO A 125 -18.23 -19.05 0.34
C PRO A 125 -17.10 -19.31 1.36
N LEU A 126 -17.36 -20.11 2.40
CA LEU A 126 -16.36 -20.52 3.40
C LEU A 126 -15.75 -21.91 3.17
N SER A 127 -16.02 -22.57 2.04
CA SER A 127 -15.55 -23.94 1.80
C SER A 127 -14.07 -24.01 1.46
N GLU A 128 -13.52 -22.90 0.97
CA GLU A 128 -12.11 -22.77 0.60
C GLU A 128 -11.54 -21.50 1.23
N LEU A 129 -10.60 -21.67 2.16
CA LEU A 129 -9.95 -20.55 2.85
C LEU A 129 -8.46 -20.83 2.97
N SER A 130 -7.63 -19.80 2.87
CA SER A 130 -6.20 -19.93 3.18
C SER A 130 -5.79 -18.97 4.30
N ARG A 131 -4.82 -19.40 5.11
CA ARG A 131 -4.22 -18.60 6.17
C ARG A 131 -2.70 -18.72 6.12
N ILE A 132 -2.04 -17.63 6.47
CA ILE A 132 -0.62 -17.62 6.81
C ILE A 132 -0.54 -17.50 8.32
N ILE A 133 -0.02 -18.52 8.98
CA ILE A 133 0.08 -18.58 10.44
C ILE A 133 1.55 -18.41 10.80
N ARG A 134 1.82 -17.47 11.70
CA ARG A 134 3.16 -17.13 12.19
C ARG A 134 3.13 -17.16 13.70
N GLU A 135 4.26 -17.47 14.32
CA GLU A 135 4.37 -17.42 15.78
C GLU A 135 3.98 -16.03 16.26
N LYS A 136 2.95 -16.00 17.11
CA LYS A 136 2.89 -15.00 18.17
C LYS A 136 3.87 -15.45 19.25
N THR A 137 5.15 -15.32 18.96
CA THR A 137 6.22 -15.63 19.90
C THR A 137 7.40 -14.75 19.58
N ASP A 138 8.13 -14.43 20.63
CA ASP A 138 8.98 -13.27 20.85
C ASP A 138 9.46 -12.54 19.60
N ILE A 139 9.24 -11.22 19.57
CA ILE A 139 9.66 -10.33 18.50
C ILE A 139 11.11 -10.64 18.08
N LYS A 140 11.95 -11.02 19.05
CA LYS A 140 13.36 -11.42 18.93
C LYS A 140 13.61 -12.58 18.00
N GLU A 141 12.95 -13.72 18.21
CA GLU A 141 13.27 -14.94 17.48
C GLU A 141 12.76 -14.90 16.04
N ASN A 142 11.62 -14.23 15.82
CA ASN A 142 11.11 -13.92 14.48
C ASN A 142 12.06 -12.97 13.73
N LEU A 143 12.63 -11.98 14.42
CA LEU A 143 13.65 -11.10 13.85
C LEU A 143 14.94 -11.86 13.52
N GLU A 144 15.47 -12.70 14.42
CA GLU A 144 16.67 -13.49 14.12
C GLU A 144 16.52 -14.41 12.92
N SER A 145 15.41 -15.16 12.86
CA SER A 145 15.16 -16.08 11.77
C SER A 145 14.97 -15.33 10.44
N PHE A 146 14.25 -14.21 10.45
CA PHE A 146 14.09 -13.35 9.29
C PHE A 146 15.44 -12.80 8.80
N LEU A 147 16.32 -12.38 9.71
CA LEU A 147 17.61 -11.79 9.37
C LEU A 147 18.58 -12.85 8.82
N LYS A 148 18.61 -14.05 9.41
CA LYS A 148 19.37 -15.20 8.87
C LYS A 148 18.89 -15.61 7.48
N GLU A 149 17.57 -15.73 7.28
CA GLU A 149 16.97 -16.17 6.01
C GLU A 149 17.21 -15.17 4.87
N HIS A 150 17.47 -13.90 5.20
CA HIS A 150 17.75 -12.83 4.25
C HIS A 150 19.25 -12.48 4.15
N GLY A 151 20.13 -13.25 4.79
CA GLY A 151 21.59 -13.06 4.72
C GLY A 151 22.08 -11.76 5.35
N LEU A 152 21.28 -11.14 6.22
CA LEU A 152 21.61 -9.90 6.91
C LEU A 152 22.47 -10.25 8.12
N LYS A 153 23.67 -9.67 8.23
CA LYS A 153 24.50 -9.81 9.42
C LYS A 153 23.90 -8.97 10.54
N TYR A 154 23.71 -9.54 11.73
CA TYR A 154 22.96 -8.88 12.79
C TYR A 154 23.50 -9.11 14.20
N GLU A 155 23.13 -8.20 15.11
CA GLU A 155 23.37 -8.28 16.57
C GLU A 155 22.09 -7.89 17.31
N ILE A 156 21.74 -8.57 18.41
CA ILE A 156 20.47 -8.34 19.13
C ILE A 156 20.73 -8.06 20.61
N SER A 157 20.15 -6.98 21.12
CA SER A 157 20.11 -6.65 22.55
C SER A 157 18.68 -6.49 23.06
N GLU A 158 18.50 -6.59 24.38
CA GLU A 158 17.20 -6.51 25.04
C GLU A 158 17.29 -5.55 26.23
N GLU A 159 16.57 -4.43 26.15
CA GLU A 159 16.60 -3.34 27.13
C GLU A 159 15.16 -2.89 27.43
N GLU A 160 14.80 -2.77 28.71
CA GLU A 160 13.48 -2.29 29.18
C GLU A 160 12.27 -2.97 28.50
N GLY A 161 12.36 -4.28 28.26
CA GLY A 161 11.29 -5.05 27.61
C GLY A 161 11.13 -4.78 26.10
N LYS A 162 12.14 -4.17 25.47
CA LYS A 162 12.24 -3.96 24.03
C LYS A 162 13.42 -4.74 23.46
N ILE A 163 13.22 -5.34 22.30
CA ILE A 163 14.25 -6.06 21.56
C ILE A 163 14.76 -5.15 20.44
N ILE A 164 16.07 -4.89 20.44
CA ILE A 164 16.74 -4.01 19.47
C ILE A 164 17.62 -4.88 18.59
N VAL A 165 17.52 -4.70 17.26
CA VAL A 165 18.27 -5.50 16.28
C VAL A 165 19.07 -4.61 15.33
N TYR A 166 20.38 -4.80 15.32
CA TYR A 166 21.35 -4.10 14.48
C TYR A 166 21.61 -4.96 13.24
N THR A 167 21.44 -4.46 12.00
CA THR A 167 21.49 -5.28 10.75
C THR A 167 22.57 -4.88 9.74
N ASN A 168 23.42 -3.91 10.09
CA ASN A 168 24.49 -3.44 9.23
C ASN A 168 25.84 -4.04 9.63
N VAL A 169 26.17 -5.20 9.05
CA VAL A 169 27.58 -5.49 8.78
C VAL A 169 27.73 -5.66 7.24
N PRO A 170 28.59 -4.90 6.54
CA PRO A 170 28.65 -4.86 5.06
C PRO A 170 29.20 -6.19 4.48
N GLU A 171 28.93 -6.64 3.22
CA GLU A 171 28.96 -5.96 1.90
C GLU A 171 28.03 -6.56 0.79
N GLU A 172 27.71 -5.66 -0.17
CA GLU A 172 27.37 -5.69 -1.61
C GLU A 172 26.28 -6.56 -2.32
N LYS A 173 25.34 -5.79 -2.91
CA LYS A 173 24.68 -5.87 -4.24
C LYS A 173 23.59 -6.92 -4.53
N GLU A 174 22.34 -6.50 -4.33
CA GLU A 174 21.25 -6.71 -5.30
C GLU A 174 20.22 -5.56 -5.21
N ARG A 175 19.85 -4.98 -6.36
CA ARG A 175 18.89 -3.88 -6.47
C ARG A 175 17.48 -4.35 -6.08
N LYS A 176 17.13 -4.23 -4.81
CA LYS A 176 15.73 -4.22 -4.32
C LYS A 176 15.23 -2.78 -4.22
N LYS A 177 13.95 -2.57 -4.56
CA LYS A 177 13.17 -1.33 -4.43
C LYS A 177 13.72 -0.47 -3.29
N SER A 178 14.33 0.65 -3.63
CA SER A 178 14.82 1.61 -2.65
C SER A 178 13.64 2.08 -1.79
N ASN A 179 13.61 1.63 -0.54
CA ASN A 179 13.01 2.40 0.53
C ASN A 179 13.83 3.68 0.63
N TYR A 180 13.47 4.70 -0.14
CA TYR A 180 14.05 6.02 0.05
C TYR A 180 13.72 6.46 1.47
N ASN A 181 14.74 6.72 2.29
CA ASN A 181 14.54 7.45 3.54
C ASN A 181 14.00 8.83 3.16
N LYS A 182 12.71 9.08 3.43
CA LYS A 182 12.10 10.38 3.17
C LYS A 182 12.73 11.40 4.12
N ILE A 183 13.48 12.34 3.56
CA ILE A 183 13.99 13.49 4.29
C ILE A 183 12.89 14.56 4.25
N PHE A 184 12.44 14.99 5.42
CA PHE A 184 11.47 16.08 5.54
C PHE A 184 12.21 17.38 5.82
N LEU A 185 12.04 18.35 4.93
CA LEU A 185 12.53 19.71 5.07
C LEU A 185 11.34 20.63 5.39
N ILE A 186 11.45 21.41 6.47
CA ILE A 186 10.49 22.46 6.80
C ILE A 186 11.12 23.82 6.50
N LEU A 187 10.40 24.66 5.78
CA LEU A 187 10.73 26.07 5.64
C LEU A 187 10.08 26.84 6.81
N TYR A 188 10.90 27.42 7.67
CA TYR A 188 10.47 28.11 8.89
C TYR A 188 10.27 29.61 8.62
N PRO A 189 9.44 30.33 9.40
CA PRO A 189 9.13 31.75 9.14
C PRO A 189 10.34 32.70 9.09
N ASN A 190 11.47 32.32 9.66
CA ASN A 190 12.74 33.06 9.55
C ASN A 190 13.49 32.80 8.23
N GLY A 191 12.88 32.08 7.28
CA GLY A 191 13.46 31.72 5.99
C GLY A 191 14.44 30.55 6.03
N LYS A 192 14.60 29.87 7.17
CA LYS A 192 15.50 28.71 7.30
C LYS A 192 14.81 27.42 6.87
N GLU A 193 15.59 26.54 6.26
CA GLU A 193 15.19 25.16 5.96
C GLU A 193 15.74 24.24 7.05
N TYR A 194 14.88 23.45 7.69
CA TYR A 194 15.25 22.53 8.75
C TYR A 194 15.02 21.08 8.31
N MET A 195 16.02 20.23 8.49
CA MET A 195 15.88 18.78 8.41
C MET A 195 15.42 18.21 9.74
N ILE A 196 14.34 17.42 9.74
CA ILE A 196 13.77 16.81 10.94
C ILE A 196 14.51 15.51 11.27
N LEU A 197 14.99 15.39 12.51
CA LEU A 197 15.71 14.22 13.02
C LEU A 197 14.83 13.35 13.94
N GLY A 198 13.78 13.93 14.52
CA GLY A 198 12.88 13.24 15.45
C GLY A 198 12.21 14.20 16.43
N GLU A 199 11.76 13.67 17.56
CA GLU A 199 11.12 14.43 18.62
C GLU A 199 11.61 13.98 20.00
N GLU A 200 11.74 14.92 20.91
CA GLU A 200 12.10 14.69 22.32
C GLU A 200 11.35 15.71 23.19
N ASN A 201 10.63 15.24 24.23
CA ASN A 201 9.91 16.11 25.18
C ASN A 201 9.02 17.19 24.53
N ASN A 202 8.25 16.81 23.50
CA ASN A 202 7.38 17.72 22.72
C ASN A 202 8.14 18.83 21.95
N LYS A 203 9.44 18.66 21.74
CA LYS A 203 10.26 19.52 20.87
C LYS A 203 10.73 18.75 19.66
N LEU A 204 10.64 19.37 18.48
CA LEU A 204 11.21 18.82 17.26
C LEU A 204 12.72 18.95 17.30
N LYS A 205 13.39 17.82 17.11
CA LYS A 205 14.84 17.77 16.95
C LYS A 205 15.15 18.04 15.49
N VAL A 206 15.79 19.15 15.19
CA VAL A 206 16.06 19.61 13.82
C VAL A 206 17.50 20.03 13.64
N VAL A 207 17.92 20.18 12.39
CA VAL A 207 19.21 20.76 12.01
C VAL A 207 18.99 21.69 10.82
N ASP A 208 19.62 22.87 10.85
CA ASP A 208 19.60 23.82 9.74
C ASP A 208 20.22 23.15 8.50
N PHE A 209 19.41 22.97 7.46
CA PHE A 209 19.79 22.25 6.25
C PHE A 209 20.96 22.92 5.54
N LYS A 210 21.15 24.23 5.70
CA LYS A 210 22.30 24.95 5.14
C LYS A 210 23.62 24.40 5.70
N LYS A 211 23.67 24.09 7.00
CA LYS A 211 24.87 23.52 7.66
C LYS A 211 25.22 22.11 7.18
N ILE A 212 24.23 21.39 6.65
CA ILE A 212 24.43 20.10 5.99
C ILE A 212 24.89 20.35 4.55
N LYS A 213 24.15 21.17 3.80
CA LYS A 213 24.38 21.49 2.39
C LYS A 213 25.81 21.97 2.12
N ASP A 214 26.34 22.86 2.95
CA ASP A 214 27.67 23.44 2.79
C ASP A 214 28.81 22.38 2.88
N ARG A 215 28.53 21.19 3.42
CA ARG A 215 29.49 20.07 3.52
C ARG A 215 29.51 19.18 2.29
N TYR A 216 28.50 19.25 1.43
CA TYR A 216 28.36 18.42 0.25
C TYR A 216 28.51 19.26 -1.02
N ARG A 217 29.51 18.92 -1.84
CA ARG A 217 29.86 19.64 -3.06
C ARG A 217 28.75 19.64 -4.12
N ASP A 218 27.87 18.64 -4.05
CA ASP A 218 26.69 18.49 -4.89
C ASP A 218 25.57 17.89 -4.04
N VAL A 219 24.51 18.66 -3.84
CA VAL A 219 23.35 18.30 -3.00
C VAL A 219 22.58 17.14 -3.61
N ASN A 220 22.61 16.99 -4.93
CA ASN A 220 22.00 15.86 -5.65
C ASN A 220 22.85 14.58 -5.55
N ARG A 221 24.11 14.70 -5.07
CA ARG A 221 25.00 13.59 -4.68
C ARG A 221 25.03 13.35 -3.18
N ILE A 222 24.11 13.92 -2.40
CA ILE A 222 23.74 13.32 -1.11
C ILE A 222 23.11 11.97 -1.48
N VAL A 223 23.96 10.98 -1.68
CA VAL A 223 23.54 9.59 -1.84
C VAL A 223 22.75 9.30 -0.58
N TYR A 224 21.50 8.84 -0.74
CA TYR A 224 20.46 8.67 0.28
C TYR A 224 20.83 7.78 1.49
N ASP A 225 22.12 7.46 1.63
CA ASP A 225 22.68 6.40 2.44
C ASP A 225 23.38 6.97 3.68
N LYS A 226 23.87 8.22 3.65
CA LYS A 226 24.56 8.84 4.79
C LYS A 226 24.48 10.38 4.81
N ILE A 227 23.77 10.93 5.79
CA ILE A 227 23.83 12.35 6.17
C ILE A 227 24.55 12.44 7.51
N GLU A 228 25.63 13.21 7.58
CA GLU A 228 26.37 13.46 8.82
C GLU A 228 25.85 14.73 9.50
N VAL A 229 25.37 14.58 10.74
CA VAL A 229 24.88 15.69 11.57
C VAL A 229 25.72 15.76 12.85
N ASN A 230 26.35 16.90 13.10
CA ASN A 230 27.06 17.11 14.37
C ASN A 230 26.03 17.33 15.48
N LYS A 231 26.32 16.80 16.68
CA LYS A 231 25.44 17.00 17.85
C LYS A 231 25.26 18.47 18.22
N GLU A 232 26.28 19.30 17.95
CA GLU A 232 26.29 20.74 18.22
C GLU A 232 25.36 21.53 17.30
N ASP A 233 25.03 20.99 16.12
CA ASP A 233 24.16 21.64 15.14
C ASP A 233 22.67 21.32 15.35
N ILE A 234 22.36 20.51 16.35
CA ILE A 234 21.00 20.10 16.67
C ILE A 234 20.30 21.22 17.42
N GLU A 235 19.20 21.70 16.83
CA GLU A 235 18.30 22.67 17.41
C GLU A 235 17.01 21.97 17.86
N TYR A 236 16.37 22.53 18.89
CA TYR A 236 15.10 22.03 19.41
C TYR A 236 14.02 23.09 19.24
N LEU A 237 13.06 22.85 18.35
CA LEU A 237 11.92 23.73 18.12
C LEU A 237 10.73 23.27 18.95
N ASP A 238 10.12 24.17 19.71
CA ASP A 238 8.96 23.84 20.53
C ASP A 238 7.72 23.61 19.64
N LYS A 239 7.13 22.41 19.72
CA LYS A 239 5.96 22.05 18.90
C LYS A 239 4.74 22.92 19.19
N SER A 240 4.64 23.49 20.39
CA SER A 240 3.53 24.37 20.79
C SER A 240 3.50 25.69 20.02
N THR A 241 4.62 26.09 19.41
CA THR A 241 4.71 27.31 18.61
C THR A 241 4.07 27.17 17.23
N PHE A 242 3.81 25.94 16.77
CA PHE A 242 3.18 25.69 15.47
C PHE A 242 1.65 25.58 15.60
N ASN A 243 0.94 25.86 14.51
CA ASN A 243 -0.50 25.63 14.50
C ASN A 243 -0.82 24.11 14.61
N LYS A 244 -1.97 23.81 15.19
CA LYS A 244 -2.37 22.42 15.51
C LYS A 244 -2.40 21.50 14.29
N ASP A 245 -2.77 22.03 13.12
CA ASP A 245 -2.88 21.23 11.91
C ASP A 245 -1.52 20.92 11.28
N PHE A 246 -0.55 21.84 11.36
CA PHE A 246 0.83 21.55 10.98
C PHE A 246 1.47 20.55 11.93
N VAL A 247 1.22 20.63 13.25
CA VAL A 247 1.71 19.62 14.20
C VAL A 247 1.20 18.23 13.86
N LYS A 248 -0.08 18.09 13.48
CA LYS A 248 -0.65 16.82 13.02
C LYS A 248 0.02 16.30 11.75
N LEU A 249 0.28 17.19 10.79
CA LEU A 249 0.99 16.84 9.55
C LEU A 249 2.41 16.36 9.85
N LEU A 250 3.13 17.04 10.75
CA LEU A 250 4.46 16.66 11.19
C LEU A 250 4.48 15.32 11.92
N ASP A 251 3.56 15.12 12.87
CA ASP A 251 3.44 13.87 13.61
C ASP A 251 3.23 12.68 12.66
N LYS A 252 2.41 12.86 11.62
CA LYS A 252 2.09 11.81 10.65
C LYS A 252 3.20 11.59 9.62
N GLU A 253 3.55 12.64 8.88
CA GLU A 253 4.41 12.52 7.70
C GLU A 253 5.88 12.45 8.13
N ALA A 254 6.35 13.34 9.02
CA ALA A 254 7.74 13.40 9.41
C ALA A 254 8.13 12.43 10.54
N LEU A 255 7.25 12.24 11.52
CA LEU A 255 7.53 11.42 12.71
C LEU A 255 6.89 10.02 12.64
N GLY A 256 6.14 9.72 11.58
CA GLY A 256 5.56 8.40 11.34
C GLY A 256 4.56 7.94 12.41
N LYS A 257 4.02 8.86 13.22
CA LYS A 257 3.05 8.52 14.25
C LYS A 257 1.70 8.18 13.61
N PRO A 258 1.13 7.01 13.90
CA PRO A 258 -0.19 6.67 13.39
C PRO A 258 -1.22 7.63 13.98
N PHE A 259 -2.13 8.10 13.13
CA PHE A 259 -3.30 8.82 13.60
C PHE A 259 -4.16 7.88 14.45
N LYS A 260 -4.69 8.36 15.57
CA LYS A 260 -5.76 7.65 16.26
C LYS A 260 -6.95 7.59 15.31
N ASP A 261 -7.54 6.39 15.14
CA ASP A 261 -8.79 6.23 14.39
C ASP A 261 -9.81 7.20 14.97
N VAL A 262 -10.17 8.19 14.16
CA VAL A 262 -11.24 9.10 14.52
C VAL A 262 -12.51 8.35 14.18
N ASN A 263 -13.28 7.97 15.20
CA ASN A 263 -14.57 7.28 15.04
C ASN A 263 -15.57 8.04 14.13
N ARG A 264 -15.26 9.28 13.76
CA ARG A 264 -16.12 10.17 12.99
C ARG A 264 -15.31 11.05 12.04
N ASN A 265 -15.69 11.07 10.76
CA ASN A 265 -15.16 12.02 9.78
C ASN A 265 -16.30 12.96 9.33
N PRO A 266 -16.37 14.19 9.87
CA PRO A 266 -17.46 15.13 9.59
C PRO A 266 -17.62 15.48 8.10
N ILE A 267 -16.50 15.52 7.35
CA ILE A 267 -16.51 15.81 5.92
C ILE A 267 -17.21 14.66 5.19
N ARG A 268 -16.79 13.42 5.47
CA ARG A 268 -17.41 12.22 4.90
C ARG A 268 -18.91 12.17 5.19
N GLU A 269 -19.32 12.37 6.45
CA GLU A 269 -20.73 12.34 6.82
C GLU A 269 -21.55 13.42 6.12
N THR A 270 -20.99 14.62 5.98
CA THR A 270 -21.66 15.72 5.28
C THR A 270 -21.83 15.39 3.80
N MET A 271 -20.81 14.84 3.16
CA MET A 271 -20.89 14.40 1.77
C MET A 271 -21.90 13.26 1.58
N GLU A 272 -21.92 12.27 2.46
CA GLU A 272 -22.92 11.20 2.43
C GLU A 272 -24.35 11.77 2.57
N ARG A 273 -24.58 12.79 3.40
CA ARG A 273 -25.88 13.48 3.53
C ARG A 273 -26.33 14.19 2.25
N PHE A 274 -25.42 14.80 1.51
CA PHE A 274 -25.71 15.38 0.19
C PHE A 274 -25.79 14.32 -0.92
N GLY A 275 -25.47 13.07 -0.61
CA GLY A 275 -25.65 11.93 -1.51
C GLY A 275 -24.44 11.64 -2.40
N PHE A 276 -23.24 11.98 -1.94
CA PHE A 276 -22.00 11.41 -2.47
C PHE A 276 -21.81 10.00 -1.89
N GLU A 277 -21.65 8.99 -2.75
CA GLU A 277 -21.52 7.60 -2.32
C GLU A 277 -20.48 6.86 -3.17
N TRP A 278 -20.02 5.70 -2.70
CA TRP A 278 -19.25 4.78 -3.55
C TRP A 278 -20.17 4.01 -4.50
N GLU A 279 -19.71 3.75 -5.72
CA GLU A 279 -20.37 2.80 -6.63
C GLU A 279 -19.80 1.41 -6.42
N ASN A 280 -20.56 0.52 -5.78
CA ASN A 280 -20.12 -0.82 -5.39
C ASN A 280 -19.83 -1.74 -6.60
N LEU A 281 -20.41 -1.45 -7.77
CA LEU A 281 -20.12 -2.17 -9.01
C LEU A 281 -18.92 -1.61 -9.78
N SER A 282 -18.34 -0.49 -9.30
CA SER A 282 -17.14 0.12 -9.85
C SER A 282 -15.92 -0.24 -9.00
N ASP A 283 -14.73 0.04 -9.52
CA ASP A 283 -13.48 -0.04 -8.77
C ASP A 283 -13.46 0.94 -7.58
N TYR A 284 -12.60 0.69 -6.58
CA TYR A 284 -12.45 1.51 -5.38
C TYR A 284 -12.20 2.98 -5.71
N GLY A 285 -12.67 3.91 -4.88
CA GLY A 285 -12.40 5.33 -5.10
C GLY A 285 -13.20 5.99 -6.23
N HIS A 286 -14.20 5.30 -6.78
CA HIS A 286 -15.15 5.85 -7.77
C HIS A 286 -16.46 6.22 -7.09
N MET A 287 -16.75 7.53 -7.08
CA MET A 287 -17.99 8.03 -6.50
C MET A 287 -19.14 7.99 -7.50
N ARG A 288 -20.36 7.82 -6.98
CA ARG A 288 -21.62 8.14 -7.64
C ARG A 288 -22.30 9.29 -6.91
N TYR A 289 -23.13 10.03 -7.64
CA TYR A 289 -23.76 11.26 -7.16
C TYR A 289 -25.29 11.12 -7.23
N LYS A 290 -25.97 11.29 -6.10
CA LYS A 290 -27.43 11.49 -6.05
C LYS A 290 -27.78 12.93 -6.48
N PRO A 291 -29.07 13.30 -6.67
CA PRO A 291 -29.44 14.58 -7.26
C PRO A 291 -28.79 15.84 -6.64
N TYR A 292 -28.72 15.94 -5.31
CA TYR A 292 -28.07 17.09 -4.67
C TYR A 292 -26.56 17.11 -4.89
N ALA A 293 -25.88 15.96 -4.76
CA ALA A 293 -24.46 15.85 -5.04
C ALA A 293 -24.13 16.16 -6.51
N ALA A 294 -24.97 15.72 -7.45
CA ALA A 294 -24.81 16.01 -8.87
C ALA A 294 -24.94 17.52 -9.14
N LEU A 295 -25.99 18.15 -8.61
CA LEU A 295 -26.19 19.60 -8.71
C LEU A 295 -25.01 20.39 -8.11
N LEU A 296 -24.48 19.95 -6.97
CA LEU A 296 -23.31 20.58 -6.35
C LEU A 296 -22.08 20.52 -7.26
N VAL A 297 -21.80 19.36 -7.87
CA VAL A 297 -20.67 19.20 -8.80
C VAL A 297 -20.83 20.10 -10.03
N ASP A 298 -22.04 20.19 -10.58
CA ASP A 298 -22.32 21.03 -11.74
C ASP A 298 -22.14 22.52 -11.41
N LEU A 299 -22.74 22.99 -10.31
CA LEU A 299 -22.63 24.39 -9.87
C LEU A 299 -21.18 24.79 -9.59
N ILE A 300 -20.39 23.93 -8.95
CA ILE A 300 -18.97 24.19 -8.69
C ILE A 300 -18.18 24.23 -10.00
N SER A 301 -18.50 23.35 -10.95
CA SER A 301 -17.85 23.32 -12.27
C SER A 301 -18.15 24.59 -13.06
N GLU A 302 -19.41 25.02 -13.08
CA GLU A 302 -19.82 26.30 -13.70
C GLU A 302 -19.15 27.50 -13.02
N TYR A 303 -19.05 27.48 -11.69
CA TYR A 303 -18.35 28.51 -10.94
C TYR A 303 -16.87 28.60 -11.34
N ALA A 304 -16.17 27.48 -11.38
CA ALA A 304 -14.77 27.43 -11.80
C ALA A 304 -14.59 27.96 -13.23
N ILE A 305 -15.49 27.61 -14.15
CA ILE A 305 -15.49 28.15 -15.52
C ILE A 305 -15.68 29.67 -15.50
N LYS A 306 -16.63 30.19 -14.72
CA LYS A 306 -16.89 31.63 -14.60
C LYS A 306 -15.65 32.39 -14.10
N ILE A 307 -14.98 31.88 -13.07
CA ILE A 307 -13.75 32.50 -12.54
C ILE A 307 -12.65 32.49 -13.60
N ALA A 308 -12.40 31.33 -14.23
CA ALA A 308 -11.35 31.19 -15.23
C ALA A 308 -11.60 32.06 -16.48
N THR A 309 -12.84 32.14 -16.96
CA THR A 309 -13.20 32.99 -18.12
C THR A 309 -13.28 34.48 -17.78
N GLY A 310 -13.34 34.84 -16.49
CA GLY A 310 -13.25 36.21 -16.01
C GLY A 310 -11.83 36.76 -15.88
N LEU A 311 -10.79 35.95 -16.17
CA LEU A 311 -9.40 36.41 -16.17
C LEU A 311 -9.18 37.49 -17.23
N ASN A 312 -8.16 38.34 -17.02
CA ASN A 312 -7.84 39.45 -17.92
C ASN A 312 -7.16 39.06 -19.25
N PHE A 313 -7.25 37.78 -19.64
CA PHE A 313 -6.79 37.26 -20.92
C PHE A 313 -7.77 36.19 -21.42
N PRO A 314 -7.80 35.90 -22.74
CA PRO A 314 -8.74 34.94 -23.29
C PRO A 314 -8.52 33.53 -22.73
N VAL A 315 -9.60 32.90 -22.25
CA VAL A 315 -9.61 31.48 -21.83
C VAL A 315 -10.60 30.71 -22.68
N TYR A 316 -10.11 29.68 -23.38
CA TYR A 316 -10.89 28.83 -24.25
C TYR A 316 -11.28 27.54 -23.52
N ILE A 317 -12.58 27.26 -23.47
CA ILE A 317 -13.09 26.01 -22.91
C ILE A 317 -12.93 24.92 -23.96
N ILE A 318 -12.24 23.84 -23.60
CA ILE A 318 -11.99 22.69 -24.47
C ILE A 318 -12.53 21.41 -23.84
N LYS A 319 -12.68 20.37 -24.67
CA LYS A 319 -13.09 19.03 -24.23
C LYS A 319 -12.19 17.98 -24.88
N GLY A 320 -11.69 17.07 -24.07
CA GLY A 320 -10.76 16.04 -24.48
C GLY A 320 -11.30 14.62 -24.42
N THR A 321 -10.45 13.69 -24.83
CA THR A 321 -10.62 12.27 -24.52
C THR A 321 -9.90 11.91 -23.21
N ASN A 322 -10.28 10.78 -22.63
CA ASN A 322 -9.74 10.30 -21.36
C ASN A 322 -8.80 9.08 -21.51
N MET A 323 -8.54 8.60 -22.73
CA MET A 323 -7.63 7.47 -22.99
C MET A 323 -6.50 7.88 -23.94
N PHE A 324 -5.27 7.54 -23.57
CA PHE A 324 -4.08 7.87 -24.35
C PHE A 324 -3.15 6.67 -24.53
N ASP A 325 -2.48 6.60 -25.69
CA ASP A 325 -1.56 5.52 -26.05
C ASP A 325 -0.27 5.60 -25.20
N LEU A 326 0.12 4.47 -24.59
CA LEU A 326 1.34 4.38 -23.78
C LEU A 326 2.60 4.07 -24.60
N GLU A 327 2.46 3.72 -25.87
CA GLU A 327 3.60 3.35 -26.72
C GLU A 327 4.05 4.53 -27.60
N LYS A 328 3.20 5.55 -27.77
CA LYS A 328 3.41 6.63 -28.74
C LYS A 328 3.15 8.01 -28.14
N GLY A 329 3.94 8.99 -28.61
CA GLY A 329 3.68 10.41 -28.38
C GLY A 329 4.11 10.95 -27.00
N PRO A 330 3.74 12.21 -26.70
CA PRO A 330 4.17 12.93 -25.50
C PRO A 330 3.72 12.26 -24.19
N VAL A 331 2.56 11.60 -24.22
CA VAL A 331 2.01 10.88 -23.06
C VAL A 331 2.95 9.75 -22.62
N ALA A 332 3.41 8.93 -23.58
CA ALA A 332 4.35 7.84 -23.31
C ALA A 332 5.68 8.32 -22.71
N ALA A 333 6.18 9.48 -23.16
CA ALA A 333 7.41 10.07 -22.63
C ALA A 333 7.22 10.59 -21.19
N HIS A 334 6.09 11.23 -20.91
CA HIS A 334 5.77 11.75 -19.57
C HIS A 334 5.52 10.61 -18.58
N VAL A 335 4.78 9.56 -18.96
CA VAL A 335 4.55 8.39 -18.11
C VAL A 335 5.86 7.67 -17.73
N LYS A 336 6.87 7.66 -18.61
CA LYS A 336 8.19 7.10 -18.26
C LYS A 336 8.94 7.89 -17.19
N LEU A 337 8.68 9.20 -17.07
CA LEU A 337 9.31 10.07 -16.08
C LEU A 337 8.63 9.99 -14.71
N TYR A 338 7.32 9.76 -14.70
CA TYR A 338 6.51 9.72 -13.49
C TYR A 338 6.13 8.27 -13.18
N GLY A 339 6.78 7.67 -12.18
CA GLY A 339 6.51 6.31 -11.69
C GLY A 339 5.18 6.15 -10.95
N ASP A 340 4.16 6.90 -11.35
CA ASP A 340 2.85 6.91 -10.72
C ASP A 340 2.06 5.65 -11.07
N ARG A 341 1.11 5.32 -10.20
CA ARG A 341 0.21 4.18 -10.38
C ARG A 341 -0.90 4.60 -11.32
N LEU A 342 -0.85 4.11 -12.56
CA LEU A 342 -1.76 4.49 -13.63
C LEU A 342 -2.78 3.39 -13.90
N TYR A 343 -3.96 3.81 -14.33
CA TYR A 343 -4.97 2.89 -14.87
C TYR A 343 -4.61 2.51 -16.29
N GLU A 344 -4.13 1.28 -16.48
CA GLU A 344 -3.74 0.75 -17.79
C GLU A 344 -4.86 -0.10 -18.38
N LEU A 345 -5.10 0.08 -19.68
CA LEU A 345 -6.11 -0.62 -20.46
C LEU A 345 -5.46 -1.28 -21.67
N LYS A 346 -5.91 -2.48 -22.03
CA LYS A 346 -5.52 -3.12 -23.30
C LYS A 346 -6.65 -2.96 -24.30
N THR A 347 -6.35 -2.38 -25.45
CA THR A 347 -7.30 -2.20 -26.56
C THR A 347 -6.82 -2.98 -27.78
N ASP A 348 -7.63 -3.04 -28.83
CA ASP A 348 -7.26 -3.65 -30.11
C ASP A 348 -6.11 -2.93 -30.82
N LYS A 349 -5.88 -1.65 -30.49
CA LYS A 349 -4.79 -0.85 -31.07
C LYS A 349 -3.47 -1.08 -30.35
N SER A 350 -3.43 -0.82 -29.05
CA SER A 350 -2.24 -0.90 -28.20
C SER A 350 -2.62 -0.84 -26.72
N LYS A 351 -1.61 -0.69 -25.86
CA LYS A 351 -1.78 -0.40 -24.43
C LYS A 351 -2.09 1.08 -24.24
N PHE A 352 -3.19 1.37 -23.56
CA PHE A 352 -3.65 2.72 -23.25
C PHE A 352 -3.59 2.97 -21.75
N VAL A 353 -3.66 4.24 -21.39
CA VAL A 353 -3.81 4.71 -20.02
C VAL A 353 -5.02 5.63 -19.91
N LEU A 354 -5.75 5.54 -18.81
CA LEU A 354 -6.69 6.60 -18.44
C LEU A 354 -5.92 7.84 -18.00
N ARG A 355 -6.36 9.01 -18.46
CA ARG A 355 -5.70 10.28 -18.13
C ARG A 355 -5.67 10.52 -16.63
N TYR A 356 -4.52 10.89 -16.08
CA TYR A 356 -4.38 11.27 -14.67
C TYR A 356 -4.37 12.80 -14.47
N ALA A 357 -4.31 13.55 -15.58
CA ALA A 357 -4.43 15.00 -15.68
C ALA A 357 -4.94 15.39 -17.08
N ALA A 358 -5.55 16.57 -17.23
CA ALA A 358 -6.11 17.02 -18.51
C ALA A 358 -5.02 17.54 -19.48
N CYS A 359 -3.84 17.88 -18.94
CA CYS A 359 -2.70 18.48 -19.65
C CYS A 359 -2.43 17.90 -21.04
N PHE A 360 -2.50 16.56 -21.19
CA PHE A 360 -2.14 15.90 -22.45
C PHE A 360 -3.00 16.31 -23.63
N GLN A 361 -4.31 16.42 -23.42
CA GLN A 361 -5.21 16.85 -24.48
C GLN A 361 -4.93 18.32 -24.82
N GLN A 362 -4.74 19.16 -23.80
CA GLN A 362 -4.54 20.59 -24.02
C GLN A 362 -3.28 20.86 -24.84
N PHE A 363 -2.18 20.14 -24.56
CA PHE A 363 -0.97 20.21 -25.37
C PHE A 363 -1.14 19.62 -26.77
N ALA A 364 -1.93 18.55 -26.92
CA ALA A 364 -2.24 17.99 -28.23
C ALA A 364 -3.00 18.99 -29.11
N ILE A 365 -4.01 19.67 -28.55
CA ILE A 365 -4.75 20.74 -29.24
C ILE A 365 -3.83 21.92 -29.54
N ALA A 366 -3.09 22.41 -28.54
CA ALA A 366 -2.22 23.57 -28.67
C ALA A 366 -1.13 23.38 -29.74
N LYS A 367 -0.64 22.16 -29.93
CA LYS A 367 0.33 21.81 -30.98
C LYS A 367 -0.21 22.10 -32.39
N ASP A 368 -1.51 21.91 -32.61
CA ASP A 368 -2.14 22.08 -33.93
C ASP A 368 -2.60 23.53 -34.18
N LEU A 369 -2.46 24.42 -33.19
CA LEU A 369 -2.81 25.83 -33.32
C LEU A 369 -1.69 26.62 -34.02
N ILE A 370 -2.09 27.54 -34.89
CA ILE A 370 -1.22 28.59 -35.41
C ILE A 370 -1.30 29.77 -34.44
N VAL A 371 -0.28 29.93 -33.60
CA VAL A 371 -0.23 30.96 -32.56
C VAL A 371 0.82 32.02 -32.90
N SER A 372 0.42 33.29 -32.93
CA SER A 372 1.32 34.44 -33.03
C SER A 372 1.66 34.99 -31.64
N TYR A 373 2.77 35.74 -31.55
CA TYR A 373 3.16 36.42 -30.30
C TYR A 373 2.11 37.43 -29.80
N LYS A 374 1.20 37.87 -30.69
CA LYS A 374 0.08 38.78 -30.37
C LYS A 374 -1.10 38.07 -29.71
N ASP A 375 -1.20 36.75 -29.88
CA ASP A 375 -2.27 35.94 -29.33
C ASP A 375 -1.95 35.50 -27.88
N LEU A 376 -0.75 35.83 -27.38
CA LEU A 376 -0.28 35.48 -26.04
C LEU A 376 -0.49 36.66 -25.06
N PRO A 377 -0.90 36.37 -23.81
CA PRO A 377 -1.21 35.04 -23.29
C PRO A 377 -2.64 34.59 -23.65
N PHE A 378 -2.86 33.27 -23.65
CA PHE A 378 -4.20 32.69 -23.63
C PHE A 378 -4.23 31.46 -22.72
N GLY A 379 -5.43 31.11 -22.25
CA GLY A 379 -5.69 29.93 -21.44
C GLY A 379 -6.51 28.88 -22.17
N MET A 380 -6.31 27.61 -21.83
CA MET A 380 -7.18 26.50 -22.17
C MET A 380 -7.71 25.87 -20.89
N LEU A 381 -9.02 25.73 -20.76
CA LEU A 381 -9.67 25.16 -19.58
C LEU A 381 -10.44 23.90 -19.96
N GLU A 382 -10.31 22.85 -19.16
CA GLU A 382 -11.17 21.68 -19.19
C GLU A 382 -11.60 21.29 -17.78
N ILE A 383 -12.90 21.03 -17.56
CA ILE A 383 -13.38 20.31 -16.39
C ILE A 383 -13.25 18.81 -16.70
N ALA A 384 -12.10 18.24 -16.40
CA ALA A 384 -11.71 16.92 -16.86
C ALA A 384 -11.93 15.84 -15.80
N ASP A 385 -12.50 14.69 -16.19
CA ASP A 385 -12.40 13.47 -15.39
C ASP A 385 -10.96 12.94 -15.43
N SER A 386 -10.37 12.71 -14.26
CA SER A 386 -9.00 12.26 -14.08
C SER A 386 -8.94 11.03 -13.20
N TYR A 387 -7.94 10.17 -13.46
CA TYR A 387 -7.83 8.84 -12.90
C TYR A 387 -6.46 8.58 -12.27
N ARG A 388 -6.43 8.08 -11.04
CA ARG A 388 -5.19 7.71 -10.33
C ARG A 388 -5.38 6.37 -9.64
N PHE A 389 -4.47 5.42 -9.86
CA PHE A 389 -4.59 4.06 -9.31
C PHE A 389 -4.07 3.99 -7.86
N GLU A 390 -4.71 4.75 -6.96
CA GLU A 390 -4.40 4.79 -5.52
C GLU A 390 -4.58 3.41 -4.86
N GLN A 391 -3.95 3.11 -3.72
CA GLN A 391 -4.24 1.85 -3.02
C GLN A 391 -5.68 1.87 -2.47
N PRO A 392 -6.36 0.72 -2.38
CA PRO A 392 -7.73 0.67 -1.85
C PRO A 392 -7.86 1.30 -0.45
N GLY A 393 -6.90 1.02 0.43
CA GLY A 393 -6.86 1.57 1.80
C GLY A 393 -6.49 3.06 1.88
N GLU A 394 -6.07 3.69 0.78
CA GLU A 394 -5.80 5.12 0.72
C GLU A 394 -7.05 5.94 0.34
N THR A 395 -8.11 5.30 -0.16
CA THR A 395 -9.28 6.02 -0.68
C THR A 395 -10.15 6.58 0.45
N LEU A 396 -10.58 7.83 0.29
CA LEU A 396 -11.43 8.56 1.22
C LEU A 396 -12.45 9.40 0.44
N LEU A 397 -13.73 9.24 0.80
CA LEU A 397 -14.85 9.89 0.11
C LEU A 397 -14.62 11.40 0.03
N GLY A 398 -14.68 11.94 -1.19
CA GLY A 398 -14.49 13.36 -1.50
C GLY A 398 -13.11 13.95 -1.26
N PHE A 399 -12.13 13.16 -0.83
CA PHE A 399 -10.79 13.67 -0.52
C PHE A 399 -9.69 12.94 -1.30
N ARG A 400 -9.68 11.59 -1.26
CA ARG A 400 -8.70 10.78 -1.98
C ARG A 400 -9.40 9.74 -2.83
N LEU A 401 -9.42 9.99 -4.13
CA LEU A 401 -10.25 9.30 -5.09
C LEU A 401 -9.41 8.65 -6.18
N ARG A 402 -9.95 7.61 -6.81
CA ARG A 402 -9.36 7.03 -8.01
C ARG A 402 -9.92 7.63 -9.29
N LYS A 403 -11.15 8.13 -9.25
CA LYS A 403 -11.78 8.96 -10.30
C LYS A 403 -12.27 10.26 -9.68
N PHE A 404 -11.89 11.39 -10.26
CA PHE A 404 -12.31 12.72 -9.80
C PHE A 404 -12.42 13.70 -10.96
N TRP A 405 -13.11 14.82 -10.73
CA TRP A 405 -13.18 15.93 -11.68
C TRP A 405 -12.14 16.98 -11.30
N MET A 406 -11.42 17.49 -12.28
CA MET A 406 -10.36 18.47 -12.10
C MET A 406 -10.60 19.64 -13.05
N PRO A 407 -10.88 20.85 -12.54
CA PRO A 407 -10.80 22.06 -13.35
C PRO A 407 -9.34 22.35 -13.65
N ASP A 408 -8.92 22.13 -14.88
CA ASP A 408 -7.53 22.19 -15.30
C ASP A 408 -7.32 23.31 -16.33
N LEU A 409 -6.60 24.36 -15.94
CA LEU A 409 -6.32 25.55 -16.75
C LEU A 409 -4.83 25.60 -17.11
N HIS A 410 -4.50 25.50 -18.40
CA HIS A 410 -3.15 25.75 -18.90
C HIS A 410 -3.08 27.11 -19.54
N VAL A 411 -2.14 27.93 -19.09
CA VAL A 411 -1.89 29.28 -19.64
C VAL A 411 -0.61 29.26 -20.45
N PHE A 412 -0.72 29.68 -21.70
CA PHE A 412 0.38 29.79 -22.64
C PHE A 412 0.86 31.23 -22.66
N CYS A 413 2.14 31.45 -22.37
CA CYS A 413 2.79 32.76 -22.29
C CYS A 413 3.99 32.81 -23.23
N LYS A 414 4.40 34.02 -23.63
CA LYS A 414 5.53 34.22 -24.55
C LYS A 414 6.88 33.84 -23.96
N ASN A 415 7.06 34.04 -22.65
CA ASN A 415 8.31 33.80 -21.93
C ASN A 415 8.07 33.63 -20.43
N LEU A 416 9.14 33.30 -19.69
CA LEU A 416 9.09 33.03 -18.26
C LEU A 416 8.68 34.26 -17.42
N GLU A 417 9.08 35.45 -17.84
CA GLU A 417 8.74 36.70 -17.15
C GLU A 417 7.22 36.95 -17.19
N GLU A 418 6.61 36.79 -18.36
CA GLU A 418 5.16 36.88 -18.53
C GLU A 418 4.44 35.78 -17.76
N ALA A 419 4.94 34.54 -17.82
CA ALA A 419 4.39 33.43 -17.04
C ALA A 419 4.39 33.70 -15.53
N SER A 420 5.49 34.24 -14.99
CA SER A 420 5.59 34.63 -13.57
C SER A 420 4.56 35.70 -13.19
N LYS A 421 4.42 36.74 -14.03
CA LYS A 421 3.42 37.80 -13.83
C LYS A 421 2.00 37.23 -13.75
N TYR A 422 1.61 36.38 -14.70
CA TYR A 422 0.26 35.80 -14.74
C TYR A 422 0.04 34.76 -13.64
N PHE A 423 1.08 34.03 -13.24
CA PHE A 423 1.02 33.15 -12.08
C PHE A 423 0.63 33.91 -10.80
N TYR A 424 1.30 35.03 -10.48
CA TYR A 424 0.96 35.83 -9.30
C TYR A 424 -0.43 36.46 -9.39
N TYR A 425 -0.82 36.93 -10.57
CA TYR A 425 -2.17 37.47 -10.80
C TYR A 425 -3.24 36.41 -10.56
N MET A 426 -3.10 35.23 -11.17
CA MET A 426 -4.04 34.12 -10.99
C MET A 426 -4.06 33.62 -9.56
N HIS A 427 -2.90 33.53 -8.90
CA HIS A 427 -2.83 33.17 -7.49
C HIS A 427 -3.64 34.15 -6.63
N LYS A 428 -3.53 35.46 -6.88
CA LYS A 428 -4.33 36.47 -6.20
C LYS A 428 -5.83 36.26 -6.42
N VAL A 429 -6.26 36.03 -7.67
CA VAL A 429 -7.67 35.75 -7.99
C VAL A 429 -8.16 34.51 -7.23
N ILE A 430 -7.39 33.42 -7.22
CA ILE A 430 -7.74 32.19 -6.48
C ILE A 430 -7.87 32.47 -4.98
N MET A 431 -6.96 33.27 -4.41
CA MET A 431 -6.99 33.60 -2.98
C MET A 431 -8.15 34.55 -2.61
N GLU A 432 -8.71 35.30 -3.56
CA GLU A 432 -9.92 36.11 -3.33
C GLU A 432 -11.21 35.25 -3.28
N GLU A 433 -11.14 34.01 -3.79
CA GLU A 433 -12.23 33.03 -3.78
C GLU A 433 -12.26 32.11 -2.54
N MET A 434 -11.16 32.10 -1.77
CA MET A 434 -10.99 31.29 -0.53
C MET A 434 -11.32 32.09 0.71
#